data_AF-A0A2B8A3Q2-F1
#
_entry.id   AF-A0A2B8A3Q2-F1
#
_cell.length_a   1.000
_cell.length_b   1.000
_cell.length_c   1.000
_cell.angle_alpha   90.00
_cell.angle_beta   90.00
_cell.angle_gamma   90.00
#
_symmetry.space_group_name_H-M   'P 1'
#
loop_
_entity.id
_entity.type
_entity.pdbx_description
1 polymer ?
#
loop_
_entity_poly.entity_id
_entity_poly.type
_entity_poly.pdbx_seq_one_letter_code
_entity_poly.pdbx_strand_id
1 'polypeptide(L)'
;SSIEFFFLDTNPFQKEYYRDESYKTKVEAADTLAQKEWLEDALRKSTAAWKFVVGHHPLYSAGKRKGKTGDMLTFKPLFNKYHLDAYFAGHEHHLEYDQTNNDSFHHFISGGGSEARPVTSAPYARAVFSAHGFIAVSVAETEMLAQFVDHTGKIIYSVTIKK
;
A
#
# COMPACT_ATOMS: atom_id res chain seq x y z
N SER A 1 -8.38 -1.77 -21.83
CA SER A 1 -7.99 -2.26 -20.49
C SER A 1 -9.05 -2.01 -19.42
N SER A 2 -9.20 -2.91 -18.44
CA SER A 2 -10.00 -2.70 -17.22
C SER A 2 -9.11 -2.70 -15.98
N ILE A 3 -9.51 -1.94 -14.95
CA ILE A 3 -8.80 -1.82 -13.68
C ILE A 3 -9.81 -2.08 -12.56
N GLU A 4 -9.42 -2.86 -11.56
CA GLU A 4 -10.23 -3.09 -10.38
C GLU A 4 -9.47 -2.71 -9.11
N PHE A 5 -10.17 -2.02 -8.21
CA PHE A 5 -9.63 -1.54 -6.95
C PHE A 5 -10.32 -2.25 -5.79
N PHE A 6 -9.52 -2.79 -4.87
CA PHE A 6 -9.98 -3.44 -3.65
C PHE A 6 -9.55 -2.59 -2.45
N PHE A 7 -10.51 -2.01 -1.75
CA PHE A 7 -10.23 -1.15 -0.59
C PHE A 7 -10.34 -1.95 0.69
N LEU A 8 -9.28 -1.94 1.50
CA LEU A 8 -9.21 -2.64 2.78
C LEU A 8 -9.33 -1.64 3.92
N ASP A 9 -10.13 -1.99 4.93
CA ASP A 9 -9.99 -1.40 6.25
C ASP A 9 -8.91 -2.17 7.00
N THR A 10 -7.74 -1.56 7.10
CA THR A 10 -6.57 -2.16 7.74
C THR A 10 -6.48 -1.84 9.24
N ASN A 11 -7.39 -1.04 9.82
CA ASN A 11 -7.38 -0.71 11.25
C ASN A 11 -7.64 -1.94 12.15
N PRO A 12 -8.64 -2.81 11.86
CA PRO A 12 -8.90 -4.00 12.67
C PRO A 12 -7.75 -5.00 12.72
N PHE A 13 -6.77 -4.87 11.83
CA PHE A 13 -5.59 -5.72 11.82
C PHE A 13 -4.45 -5.16 12.69
N GLN A 14 -4.56 -3.95 13.25
CA GLN A 14 -3.56 -3.38 14.17
C GLN A 14 -3.89 -3.76 15.61
N LYS A 15 -3.09 -4.64 16.22
CA LYS A 15 -3.32 -5.12 17.59
C LYS A 15 -3.31 -4.02 18.64
N GLU A 16 -2.52 -2.96 18.43
CA GLU A 16 -2.48 -1.80 19.30
C GLU A 16 -3.83 -1.08 19.39
N TYR A 17 -4.66 -1.13 18.34
CA TYR A 17 -5.94 -0.42 18.32
C TYR A 17 -6.99 -1.07 19.22
N TYR A 18 -6.83 -2.34 19.58
CA TYR A 18 -7.66 -3.00 20.59
C TYR A 18 -7.39 -2.51 22.02
N ARG A 19 -6.28 -1.79 22.22
CA ARG A 19 -5.89 -1.19 23.51
C ARG A 19 -6.08 0.33 23.53
N ASP A 20 -6.42 0.93 22.39
CA ASP A 20 -6.68 2.35 22.27
C ASP A 20 -8.18 2.60 22.36
N GLU A 21 -8.63 3.26 23.43
CA GLU A 21 -10.05 3.53 23.68
C GLU A 21 -10.74 4.31 22.55
N SER A 22 -9.99 5.05 21.72
CA SER A 22 -10.55 5.77 20.57
C SER A 22 -10.87 4.86 19.37
N TYR A 23 -10.24 3.68 19.30
CA TYR A 23 -10.41 2.71 18.20
C TYR A 23 -11.07 1.40 18.63
N LYS A 24 -10.94 1.02 19.90
CA LYS A 24 -11.29 -0.30 20.45
C LYS A 24 -12.65 -0.80 19.98
N THR A 25 -13.72 -0.04 20.23
CA THR A 25 -15.08 -0.45 19.84
C THR A 25 -15.23 -0.67 18.32
N LYS A 26 -14.51 0.10 17.50
CA LYS A 26 -14.56 -0.03 16.03
C LYS A 26 -13.84 -1.30 15.57
N VAL A 27 -12.66 -1.59 16.12
CA VAL A 27 -11.87 -2.77 15.73
C VAL A 27 -12.45 -4.07 16.31
N GLU A 28 -13.13 -4.02 17.46
CA GLU A 28 -13.87 -5.15 18.03
C GLU A 28 -15.12 -5.51 17.21
N ALA A 29 -15.78 -4.52 16.61
CA ALA A 29 -16.96 -4.74 15.77
C ALA A 29 -16.62 -5.26 14.35
N ALA A 30 -15.35 -5.20 13.94
CA ALA A 30 -14.94 -5.56 12.60
C ALA A 30 -14.62 -7.06 12.46
N ASP A 31 -15.14 -7.67 11.41
CA ASP A 31 -14.84 -9.06 11.06
C ASP A 31 -13.64 -9.13 10.10
N THR A 32 -12.46 -9.35 10.67
CA THR A 32 -11.20 -9.47 9.90
C THR A 32 -11.14 -10.72 9.04
N LEU A 33 -11.85 -11.79 9.42
CA LEU A 33 -11.90 -13.02 8.65
C LEU A 33 -12.78 -12.81 7.41
N ALA A 34 -13.98 -12.27 7.59
CA ALA A 34 -14.88 -11.96 6.49
C ALA A 34 -14.23 -11.01 5.47
N GLN A 35 -13.46 -10.01 5.90
CA GLN A 35 -12.74 -9.11 4.99
C GLN A 35 -11.67 -9.85 4.17
N LYS A 36 -10.94 -10.80 4.79
CA LYS A 36 -9.95 -11.61 4.09
C LYS A 36 -10.58 -12.58 3.09
N GLU A 37 -11.66 -13.24 3.47
CA GLU A 37 -12.42 -14.14 2.59
C GLU A 37 -13.04 -13.37 1.43
N TRP A 38 -13.60 -12.19 1.69
CA TRP A 38 -14.10 -11.28 0.66
C TRP A 38 -12.98 -10.91 -0.33
N LEU A 39 -11.81 -10.49 0.17
CA LEU A 39 -10.69 -10.10 -0.68
C LEU A 39 -10.21 -11.28 -1.55
N GLU A 40 -10.07 -12.47 -0.96
CA GLU A 40 -9.68 -13.67 -1.70
C GLU A 40 -10.69 -14.01 -2.79
N ASP A 41 -11.99 -13.98 -2.48
CA ASP A 41 -13.04 -14.26 -3.45
C ASP A 41 -13.08 -13.21 -4.58
N ALA A 42 -12.94 -11.94 -4.23
CA ALA A 42 -12.93 -10.83 -5.18
C ALA A 42 -11.72 -10.91 -6.13
N LEU A 43 -10.51 -11.12 -5.59
CA LEU A 43 -9.30 -11.31 -6.39
C LEU A 43 -9.39 -12.54 -7.30
N ARG A 44 -9.94 -13.65 -6.79
CA ARG A 44 -10.14 -14.89 -7.55
C ARG A 44 -11.11 -14.71 -8.73
N LYS A 45 -12.16 -13.92 -8.56
CA LYS A 45 -13.17 -13.65 -9.60
C LYS A 45 -12.75 -12.57 -10.60
N SER A 46 -11.81 -11.71 -10.21
CA SER A 46 -11.40 -10.57 -11.02
C SER A 46 -10.69 -11.00 -12.31
N THR A 47 -11.27 -10.59 -13.43
CA THR A 47 -10.68 -10.70 -14.78
C THR A 47 -10.05 -9.38 -15.23
N ALA A 48 -9.93 -8.39 -14.33
CA ALA A 48 -9.38 -7.09 -14.65
C ALA A 48 -7.93 -7.20 -15.11
N ALA A 49 -7.60 -6.38 -16.13
CA ALA A 49 -6.23 -6.29 -16.63
C ALA A 49 -5.29 -5.77 -15.54
N TRP A 50 -5.71 -4.80 -14.73
CA TRP A 50 -4.96 -4.33 -13.56
C TRP A 50 -5.74 -4.55 -12.27
N LYS A 51 -5.06 -5.04 -11.23
CA LYS A 51 -5.63 -5.28 -9.89
C LYS A 51 -4.84 -4.47 -8.87
N PHE A 52 -5.52 -3.54 -8.21
CA PHE A 52 -4.92 -2.69 -7.19
C PHE A 52 -5.61 -2.87 -5.85
N VAL A 53 -4.83 -3.00 -4.79
CA VAL A 53 -5.35 -2.96 -3.42
C VAL A 53 -4.96 -1.63 -2.81
N VAL A 54 -5.87 -1.03 -2.04
CA VAL A 54 -5.64 0.20 -1.30
C VAL A 54 -5.97 -0.04 0.16
N GLY A 55 -5.06 0.36 1.06
CA GLY A 55 -5.26 0.27 2.50
C GLY A 55 -4.60 1.43 3.23
N HIS A 56 -4.86 1.60 4.53
CA HIS A 56 -4.19 2.67 5.29
C HIS A 56 -2.74 2.30 5.64
N HIS A 57 -2.52 1.04 6.06
CA HIS A 57 -1.27 0.59 6.70
C HIS A 57 -0.35 -0.12 5.70
N PRO A 58 0.93 0.22 5.62
CA PRO A 58 1.85 -0.38 4.66
C PRO A 58 2.27 -1.81 5.04
N LEU A 59 2.63 -2.62 4.04
CA LEU A 59 3.20 -3.96 4.25
C LEU A 59 4.65 -3.93 4.77
N TYR A 60 5.40 -2.93 4.33
CA TYR A 60 6.78 -2.64 4.73
C TYR A 60 6.96 -1.12 4.70
N SER A 61 7.90 -0.59 5.46
CA SER A 61 8.27 0.82 5.29
C SER A 61 9.65 1.10 5.85
N ALA A 62 10.41 1.93 5.15
CA ALA A 62 11.67 2.47 5.62
C ALA A 62 11.52 3.64 6.62
N GLY A 63 10.28 4.10 6.87
CA GLY A 63 9.95 5.24 7.72
C GLY A 63 10.00 4.99 9.24
N LYS A 64 9.20 5.76 9.97
CA LYS A 64 9.20 5.78 11.46
C LYS A 64 8.87 4.40 12.04
N ARG A 65 8.06 3.61 11.36
CA ARG A 65 7.59 2.29 11.83
C ARG A 65 8.31 1.13 11.15
N LYS A 66 9.53 1.35 10.65
CA LYS A 66 10.39 0.30 10.08
C LYS A 66 10.43 -0.94 10.97
N GLY A 67 10.14 -2.09 10.37
CA GLY A 67 10.11 -3.39 11.05
C GLY A 67 8.86 -3.68 11.88
N LYS A 68 7.85 -2.80 11.90
CA LYS A 68 6.60 -2.96 12.67
C LYS A 68 5.37 -3.28 11.81
N THR A 69 5.56 -3.74 10.58
CA THR A 69 4.47 -3.94 9.62
C THR A 69 3.84 -5.34 9.66
N GLY A 70 4.16 -6.12 10.69
CA GLY A 70 3.93 -7.57 10.75
C GLY A 70 2.50 -8.02 10.51
N ASP A 71 1.50 -7.29 11.01
CA ASP A 71 0.11 -7.72 10.88
C ASP A 71 -0.45 -7.51 9.46
N MET A 72 0.10 -6.57 8.68
CA MET A 72 -0.28 -6.39 7.26
C MET A 72 0.26 -7.52 6.39
N LEU A 73 1.38 -8.14 6.77
CA LEU A 73 2.00 -9.23 6.01
C LEU A 73 1.08 -10.44 5.81
N THR A 74 -0.01 -10.54 6.59
CA THR A 74 -1.05 -11.54 6.37
C THR A 74 -1.72 -11.47 4.99
N PHE A 75 -1.70 -10.32 4.31
CA PHE A 75 -2.30 -10.15 2.98
C PHE A 75 -1.35 -10.52 1.85
N LYS A 76 -0.03 -10.48 2.11
CA LYS A 76 1.02 -10.77 1.12
C LYS A 76 0.83 -12.12 0.41
N PRO A 77 0.44 -13.23 1.08
CA PRO A 77 0.17 -14.49 0.38
C PRO A 77 -0.96 -14.39 -0.64
N LEU A 78 -2.04 -13.66 -0.33
CA LEU A 78 -3.16 -13.45 -1.28
C LEU A 78 -2.72 -12.58 -2.45
N PHE A 79 -2.00 -11.49 -2.18
CA PHE A 79 -1.48 -10.60 -3.24
C PHE A 79 -0.60 -11.36 -4.22
N ASN A 80 0.27 -12.25 -3.71
CA ASN A 80 1.11 -13.10 -4.54
C ASN A 80 0.32 -14.20 -5.28
N LYS A 81 -0.61 -14.88 -4.60
CA LYS A 81 -1.41 -15.97 -5.18
C LYS A 81 -2.26 -15.51 -6.37
N TYR A 82 -2.76 -14.27 -6.32
CA TYR A 82 -3.66 -13.72 -7.33
C TYR A 82 -3.01 -12.66 -8.22
N HIS A 83 -1.68 -12.57 -8.22
CA HIS A 83 -0.91 -11.68 -9.08
C HIS A 83 -1.40 -10.22 -9.03
N LEU A 84 -1.49 -9.68 -7.82
CA LEU A 84 -1.78 -8.26 -7.61
C LEU A 84 -0.72 -7.42 -8.34
N ASP A 85 -1.12 -6.28 -8.92
CA ASP A 85 -0.17 -5.40 -9.58
C ASP A 85 0.44 -4.40 -8.60
N ALA A 86 -0.40 -3.78 -7.78
CA ALA A 86 0.07 -2.80 -6.81
C ALA A 86 -0.76 -2.77 -5.53
N TYR A 87 -0.07 -2.54 -4.41
CA TYR A 87 -0.66 -2.18 -3.13
C TYR A 87 -0.30 -0.74 -2.78
N PHE A 88 -1.32 0.11 -2.57
CA PHE A 88 -1.15 1.50 -2.19
C PHE A 88 -1.52 1.69 -0.72
N ALA A 89 -0.62 2.34 0.02
CA ALA A 89 -0.76 2.62 1.43
C ALA A 89 -0.46 4.09 1.77
N GLY A 90 -0.78 4.46 3.02
CA GLY A 90 -0.39 5.71 3.65
C GLY A 90 0.24 5.44 5.00
N HIS A 91 -0.29 6.09 6.05
CA HIS A 91 0.08 5.94 7.48
C HIS A 91 1.50 6.39 7.87
N GLU A 92 2.46 6.15 7.02
CA GLU A 92 3.79 6.74 7.07
C GLU A 92 3.76 8.09 6.38
N HIS A 93 4.37 9.09 6.99
CA HIS A 93 4.24 10.48 6.55
C HIS A 93 5.39 10.85 5.63
N HIS A 94 5.57 10.09 4.55
CA HIS A 94 6.57 10.29 3.51
C HIS A 94 6.08 9.64 2.21
N LEU A 95 6.89 9.69 1.14
CA LEU A 95 6.63 8.97 -0.10
C LEU A 95 7.63 7.84 -0.28
N GLU A 96 7.18 6.63 -0.58
CA GLU A 96 8.04 5.45 -0.74
C GLU A 96 7.52 4.50 -1.83
N TYR A 97 8.45 3.86 -2.53
CA TYR A 97 8.21 2.74 -3.42
C TYR A 97 9.07 1.56 -2.95
N ASP A 98 8.42 0.44 -2.63
CA ASP A 98 9.03 -0.80 -2.16
C ASP A 98 8.75 -1.97 -3.09
N GLN A 99 9.68 -2.91 -3.13
CA GLN A 99 9.45 -4.24 -3.69
C GLN A 99 10.47 -5.24 -3.15
N THR A 100 10.02 -6.23 -2.38
CA THR A 100 10.91 -7.33 -1.94
C THR A 100 11.12 -8.34 -3.06
N ASN A 101 12.21 -9.12 -3.00
CA ASN A 101 12.49 -10.17 -4.01
C ASN A 101 11.41 -11.27 -4.08
N ASN A 102 10.55 -11.37 -3.07
CA ASN A 102 9.50 -12.38 -2.99
C ASN A 102 8.10 -11.79 -3.27
N ASP A 103 8.01 -10.53 -3.71
CA ASP A 103 6.74 -9.88 -4.08
C ASP A 103 6.55 -9.89 -5.59
N SER A 104 5.37 -10.34 -6.02
CA SER A 104 4.93 -10.23 -7.42
C SER A 104 4.25 -8.90 -7.74
N PHE A 105 4.06 -8.04 -6.73
CA PHE A 105 3.36 -6.77 -6.80
C PHE A 105 4.29 -5.61 -6.40
N HIS A 106 3.87 -4.39 -6.70
CA HIS A 106 4.55 -3.15 -6.33
C HIS A 106 3.89 -2.51 -5.11
N HIS A 107 4.67 -2.08 -4.13
CA HIS A 107 4.13 -1.44 -2.93
C HIS A 107 4.47 0.05 -2.91
N PHE A 108 3.45 0.89 -2.79
CA PHE A 108 3.61 2.34 -2.80
C PHE A 108 3.04 2.94 -1.52
N ILE A 109 3.77 3.88 -0.94
CA ILE A 109 3.33 4.69 0.19
C ILE A 109 3.20 6.13 -0.26
N SER A 110 1.99 6.66 -0.20
CA SER A 110 1.66 8.06 -0.51
C SER A 110 1.08 8.76 0.71
N GLY A 111 1.88 8.95 1.78
CA GLY A 111 1.39 9.53 3.03
C GLY A 111 1.95 10.91 3.38
N GLY A 112 2.69 11.55 2.47
CA GLY A 112 3.22 12.91 2.63
C GLY A 112 2.19 14.06 2.50
N GLY A 113 0.88 13.79 2.65
CA GLY A 113 -0.17 14.77 2.36
C GLY A 113 -0.26 15.93 3.35
N SER A 114 0.14 15.73 4.61
CA SER A 114 0.04 16.74 5.67
C SER A 114 1.32 16.91 6.50
N GLU A 115 2.17 15.89 6.57
CA GLU A 115 3.45 15.90 7.27
C GLU A 115 4.50 15.21 6.38
N ALA A 116 5.76 15.64 6.47
CA ALA A 116 6.90 15.01 5.83
C ALA A 116 7.93 14.64 6.90
N ARG A 117 7.96 13.35 7.27
CA ARG A 117 8.88 12.82 8.27
C ARG A 117 10.21 12.42 7.64
N PRO A 118 11.33 12.53 8.38
CA PRO A 118 12.59 11.95 7.95
C PRO A 118 12.45 10.45 7.68
N VAL A 119 12.99 10.00 6.54
CA VAL A 119 13.01 8.59 6.13
C VAL A 119 14.41 8.27 5.61
N THR A 120 14.90 7.07 5.95
CA THR A 120 16.18 6.56 5.49
C THR A 120 15.95 5.22 4.83
N SER A 121 16.63 4.96 3.70
CA SER A 121 16.41 3.75 2.90
C SER A 121 16.46 2.42 3.69
N ALA A 122 15.81 1.40 3.14
CA ALA A 122 15.77 0.03 3.65
C ALA A 122 16.08 -0.96 2.50
N PRO A 123 16.49 -2.21 2.79
CA PRO A 123 16.87 -3.17 1.74
C PRO A 123 15.80 -3.48 0.69
N TYR A 124 14.52 -3.29 1.03
CA TYR A 124 13.38 -3.49 0.13
C TYR A 124 12.91 -2.21 -0.56
N ALA A 125 13.42 -1.05 -0.14
CA ALA A 125 13.02 0.24 -0.67
C ALA A 125 13.72 0.50 -2.00
N ARG A 126 12.92 0.78 -3.03
CA ARG A 126 13.37 1.18 -4.37
C ARG A 126 13.56 2.69 -4.44
N ALA A 127 12.70 3.46 -3.77
CA ALA A 127 12.82 4.90 -3.64
C ALA A 127 12.14 5.40 -2.35
N VAL A 128 12.74 6.38 -1.67
CA VAL A 128 12.19 7.01 -0.46
C VAL A 128 12.40 8.52 -0.52
N PHE A 129 11.38 9.28 -0.13
CA PHE A 129 11.43 10.74 -0.15
C PHE A 129 10.78 11.31 1.11
N SER A 130 11.58 12.04 1.90
CA SER A 130 11.08 12.89 2.98
C SER A 130 10.51 14.16 2.35
N ALA A 131 9.30 14.06 1.79
CA ALA A 131 8.67 15.14 1.06
C ALA A 131 7.16 15.19 1.32
N HIS A 132 6.64 16.41 1.38
CA HIS A 132 5.21 16.62 1.20
C HIS A 132 4.85 16.35 -0.25
N GLY A 133 3.71 15.70 -0.50
CA GLY A 133 3.29 15.36 -1.85
C GLY A 133 2.35 14.17 -1.93
N PHE A 134 2.25 13.61 -3.13
CA PHE A 134 1.41 12.47 -3.45
C PHE A 134 2.01 11.65 -4.60
N ILE A 135 1.47 10.46 -4.84
CA ILE A 135 1.80 9.65 -6.01
C ILE A 135 0.66 9.73 -7.03
N ALA A 136 0.96 10.18 -8.24
CA ALA A 136 0.06 10.14 -9.38
C ALA A 136 0.29 8.86 -10.19
N VAL A 137 -0.77 8.15 -10.54
CA VAL A 137 -0.69 6.88 -11.28
C VAL A 137 -1.47 7.00 -12.59
N SER A 138 -0.79 6.76 -13.70
CA SER A 138 -1.37 6.66 -15.04
C SER A 138 -1.28 5.21 -15.52
N VAL A 139 -2.37 4.65 -16.05
CA VAL A 139 -2.43 3.24 -16.42
C VAL A 139 -2.86 3.09 -17.88
N ALA A 140 -2.08 2.33 -18.63
CA ALA A 140 -2.35 1.92 -20.00
C ALA A 140 -2.61 0.40 -20.07
N GLU A 141 -2.72 -0.17 -21.27
CA GLU A 141 -2.93 -1.62 -21.41
C GLU A 141 -1.75 -2.46 -20.97
N THR A 142 -0.54 -2.01 -21.26
CA THR A 142 0.69 -2.79 -21.07
C THR A 142 1.63 -2.20 -20.02
N GLU A 143 1.31 -1.02 -19.49
CA GLU A 143 2.15 -0.37 -18.49
C GLU A 143 1.38 0.54 -17.53
N MET A 144 1.97 0.73 -16.36
CA MET A 144 1.56 1.69 -15.34
C MET A 144 2.74 2.64 -15.06
N LEU A 145 2.50 3.94 -15.10
CA LEU A 145 3.44 4.98 -14.70
C LEU A 145 3.05 5.53 -13.33
N ALA A 146 3.91 5.37 -12.34
CA ALA A 146 3.78 5.98 -11.03
C ALA A 146 4.76 7.16 -10.89
N GLN A 147 4.24 8.35 -10.60
CA GLN A 147 5.02 9.59 -10.47
C GLN A 147 4.86 10.16 -9.06
N PHE A 148 5.98 10.43 -8.42
CA PHE A 148 6.04 11.02 -7.10
C PHE A 148 6.10 12.53 -7.30
N VAL A 149 5.05 13.22 -6.88
CA VAL A 149 4.87 14.66 -7.06
C VAL A 149 4.99 15.32 -5.70
N ASP A 150 5.96 16.23 -5.55
CA ASP A 150 6.09 17.01 -4.32
C ASP A 150 5.04 18.14 -4.24
N HIS A 151 4.93 18.77 -3.07
CA HIS A 151 3.98 19.86 -2.82
C HIS A 151 4.13 21.09 -3.72
N THR A 152 5.25 21.23 -4.45
CA THR A 152 5.45 22.32 -5.43
C THR A 152 4.94 21.95 -6.82
N GLY A 153 4.47 20.71 -7.00
CA GLY A 153 4.07 20.14 -8.29
C GLY A 153 5.24 19.53 -9.08
N LYS A 154 6.44 19.43 -8.50
CA LYS A 154 7.59 18.83 -9.17
C LYS A 154 7.55 17.32 -9.06
N ILE A 155 7.76 16.64 -10.19
CA ILE A 155 8.01 15.20 -10.21
C ILE A 155 9.41 14.95 -9.68
N ILE A 156 9.51 14.33 -8.50
CA ILE A 156 10.79 14.00 -7.85
C ILE A 156 11.26 12.58 -8.15
N TYR A 157 10.36 11.72 -8.62
CA TYR A 157 10.66 10.36 -9.07
C TYR A 157 9.57 9.83 -10.00
N SER A 158 9.92 8.89 -10.87
CA SER A 158 8.97 8.17 -11.71
C SER A 158 9.44 6.73 -11.93
N VAL A 159 8.49 5.82 -12.00
CA VAL A 159 8.73 4.42 -12.36
C VAL A 159 7.65 3.93 -13.30
N THR A 160 8.05 3.27 -14.39
CA THR A 160 7.16 2.57 -15.30
C THR A 160 7.21 1.07 -15.00
N ILE A 161 6.05 0.49 -14.75
CA ILE A 161 5.84 -0.93 -14.48
C ILE A 161 5.17 -1.53 -15.69
N LYS A 162 5.79 -2.55 -16.27
CA LYS A 162 5.20 -3.30 -17.37
C LYS A 162 4.28 -4.38 -16.84
N LYS A 163 3.23 -4.65 -17.60
CA LYS A 163 2.30 -5.74 -17.32
C LYS A 163 2.91 -7.11 -17.59
#